data_AF-A0A7X1LYV8-F1
#
_entry.id   AF-A0A7X1LYV8-F1
#
_cell.length_a   1.000
_cell.length_b   1.000
_cell.length_c   1.000
_cell.angle_alpha   90.00
_cell.angle_beta   90.00
_cell.angle_gamma   90.00
#
_symmetry.space_group_name_H-M   'P 1'
#
loop_
_entity.id
_entity.type
_entity.pdbx_description
1 polymer ?
#
loop_
_entity_poly.entity_id
_entity_poly.type
_entity_poly.pdbx_seq_one_letter_code
_entity_poly.pdbx_strand_id
1 'polypeptide(L)'
;MPAGTLYRGREGMWSWVAHRVTGVLIFFFLFVHVLDTALVRVSPEAYDDVVATYKTPVVNVMEYGLVAAILFHALNGLRVIAVDFWSKGPRYQKQMLWTVVGVWIVLMAGAFYPVLSHTLHTLFGS
;
A
#
# COMPACT_ATOMS: atom_id res chain seq x y z
N MET A 1 14.68 -32.57 -13.57
CA MET A 1 13.48 -31.71 -13.41
C MET A 1 13.57 -30.60 -14.46
N PRO A 2 12.56 -30.38 -15.33
CA PRO A 2 12.60 -29.20 -16.18
C PRO A 2 12.55 -27.96 -15.28
N ALA A 3 13.52 -27.05 -15.46
CA ALA A 3 13.51 -25.78 -14.76
C ALA A 3 12.28 -24.99 -15.23
N GLY A 4 11.36 -24.66 -14.31
CA GLY A 4 10.17 -23.89 -14.65
C GLY A 4 10.57 -22.53 -15.22
N THR A 5 10.16 -22.23 -16.46
CA THR A 5 10.40 -20.92 -17.07
C THR A 5 9.37 -19.93 -16.55
N LEU A 6 9.79 -18.74 -16.07
CA LEU A 6 8.85 -17.71 -15.63
C LEU A 6 8.06 -17.17 -16.83
N TYR A 7 6.73 -17.23 -16.79
CA TYR A 7 5.89 -16.57 -17.78
C TYR A 7 6.07 -15.04 -17.66
N ARG A 8 6.52 -14.39 -18.74
CA ARG A 8 6.85 -12.95 -18.72
C ARG A 8 5.64 -12.05 -18.44
N GLY A 9 4.44 -12.53 -18.72
CA GLY A 9 3.19 -11.77 -18.52
C GLY A 9 3.10 -10.52 -19.40
N ARG A 10 1.95 -9.86 -19.31
CA ARG A 10 1.76 -8.46 -19.76
C ARG A 10 1.37 -7.61 -18.56
N GLU A 11 1.30 -6.30 -18.75
CA GLU A 11 1.00 -5.31 -17.72
C GLU A 11 -0.25 -5.65 -16.87
N GLY A 12 -1.28 -6.27 -17.48
CA GLY A 12 -2.47 -6.74 -16.78
C GLY A 12 -2.18 -7.83 -15.74
N MET A 13 -1.33 -8.81 -16.04
CA MET A 13 -0.97 -9.89 -15.11
C MET A 13 -0.22 -9.34 -13.90
N TRP A 14 0.76 -8.46 -14.14
CA TRP A 14 1.51 -7.83 -13.05
C TRP A 14 0.62 -6.93 -12.19
N SER A 15 -0.34 -6.21 -12.79
CA SER A 15 -1.33 -5.43 -12.03
C SER A 15 -2.18 -6.32 -11.11
N TRP A 16 -2.52 -7.53 -11.56
CA TRP A 16 -3.28 -8.50 -10.78
C TRP A 16 -2.45 -9.07 -9.62
N VAL A 17 -1.17 -9.43 -9.86
CA VAL A 17 -0.26 -9.90 -8.80
C VAL A 17 -0.15 -8.83 -7.72
N ALA A 18 0.17 -7.60 -8.13
CA ALA A 18 0.32 -6.47 -7.22
C ALA A 18 -0.96 -6.20 -6.42
N HIS A 19 -2.14 -6.29 -7.04
CA HIS A 19 -3.41 -6.08 -6.35
C HIS A 19 -3.67 -7.13 -5.26
N ARG A 20 -3.35 -8.39 -5.53
CA ARG A 20 -3.47 -9.46 -4.53
C ARG A 20 -2.49 -9.30 -3.39
N VAL A 21 -1.22 -9.05 -3.71
CA VAL A 21 -0.16 -8.86 -2.70
C VAL A 21 -0.51 -7.70 -1.78
N THR A 22 -0.89 -6.55 -2.34
CA THR A 22 -1.30 -5.38 -1.55
C THR A 22 -2.54 -5.67 -0.70
N GLY A 23 -3.54 -6.38 -1.23
CA GLY A 23 -4.73 -6.76 -0.46
C GLY A 23 -4.41 -7.66 0.74
N VAL A 24 -3.54 -8.64 0.55
CA VAL A 24 -3.10 -9.53 1.65
C VAL A 24 -2.31 -8.75 2.70
N LEU A 25 -1.40 -7.86 2.29
CA LEU A 25 -0.65 -7.01 3.23
C LEU A 25 -1.58 -6.10 4.05
N ILE A 26 -2.55 -5.45 3.40
CA ILE A 26 -3.53 -4.59 4.06
C ILE A 26 -4.40 -5.40 5.03
N PHE A 27 -4.83 -6.61 4.65
CA PHE A 27 -5.60 -7.48 5.52
C PHE A 27 -4.86 -7.82 6.83
N PHE A 28 -3.60 -8.25 6.74
CA PHE A 28 -2.81 -8.55 7.93
C PHE A 28 -2.47 -7.30 8.74
N PHE A 29 -2.19 -6.17 8.08
CA PHE A 29 -2.06 -4.89 8.75
C PHE A 29 -3.33 -4.58 9.57
N LEU A 30 -4.52 -4.65 8.96
CA LEU A 30 -5.78 -4.37 9.64
C LEU A 30 -6.04 -5.33 10.80
N PHE A 31 -5.67 -6.61 10.66
CA PHE A 31 -5.81 -7.58 11.75
C PHE A 31 -5.00 -7.16 12.98
N VAL A 32 -3.71 -6.85 12.81
CA VAL A 32 -2.85 -6.39 13.92
C VAL A 32 -3.31 -5.03 14.43
N HIS A 33 -3.63 -4.11 13.53
CA HIS A 33 -4.02 -2.74 13.84
C HIS A 33 -5.32 -2.65 14.64
N VAL A 34 -6.31 -3.50 14.35
CA VAL A 34 -7.55 -3.51 15.15
C VAL A 34 -7.28 -4.03 16.57
N LEU A 35 -6.39 -5.02 16.71
CA LEU A 35 -6.02 -5.56 18.03
C LEU A 35 -5.24 -4.54 18.87
N ASP A 36 -4.26 -3.86 18.29
CA ASP A 36 -3.47 -2.84 19.01
C ASP A 36 -4.35 -1.64 19.42
N THR A 37 -5.23 -1.19 18.53
CA THR A 37 -6.10 -0.04 18.78
C THR A 37 -7.16 -0.38 19.83
N ALA A 38 -7.59 -1.64 19.93
CA ALA A 38 -8.51 -2.08 20.96
C ALA A 38 -7.95 -1.94 22.40
N LEU A 39 -6.62 -1.85 22.57
CA LEU A 39 -6.00 -1.61 23.89
C LEU A 39 -6.41 -0.27 24.51
N VAL A 40 -6.87 0.70 23.70
CA VAL A 40 -7.47 1.95 24.20
C VAL A 40 -8.65 1.71 25.15
N ARG A 41 -9.27 0.53 25.07
CA ARG A 41 -10.40 0.12 25.92
C ARG A 41 -9.97 -0.66 27.17
N VAL A 42 -8.68 -0.96 27.31
CA VAL A 42 -8.12 -1.78 28.41
C VAL A 42 -7.37 -0.91 29.40
N SER A 43 -6.33 -0.19 28.94
CA SER A 43 -5.53 0.71 29.76
C SER A 43 -4.86 1.74 28.84
N PRO A 44 -4.91 3.04 29.19
CA PRO A 44 -4.17 4.08 28.48
C PRO A 44 -2.67 3.78 28.41
N GLU A 45 -2.09 3.30 29.51
CA GLU A 45 -0.67 2.97 29.60
C GLU A 45 -0.30 1.82 28.64
N ALA A 46 -1.12 0.77 28.59
CA ALA A 46 -0.89 -0.35 27.68
C ALA A 46 -0.95 0.06 26.20
N TYR A 47 -1.86 1.00 25.85
CA TYR A 47 -1.92 1.57 24.51
C TYR A 47 -0.68 2.40 24.20
N ASP A 48 -0.27 3.29 25.11
CA ASP A 48 0.89 4.15 24.94
C ASP A 48 2.19 3.34 24.78
N ASP A 49 2.37 2.28 25.58
CA ASP A 49 3.51 1.37 25.50
C ASP A 49 3.61 0.70 24.13
N VAL A 50 2.50 0.17 23.61
CA VAL A 50 2.48 -0.48 22.29
C VAL A 50 2.73 0.52 21.17
N VAL A 51 2.07 1.68 21.19
CA VAL A 51 2.26 2.74 20.18
C VAL A 51 3.69 3.29 20.21
N ALA A 52 4.33 3.35 21.37
CA ALA A 52 5.73 3.77 21.47
C ALA A 52 6.67 2.85 20.66
N THR A 53 6.37 1.54 20.58
CA THR A 53 7.18 0.59 19.78
C THR A 53 7.14 0.86 18.28
N TYR A 54 6.10 1.54 17.79
CA TYR A 54 5.94 1.88 16.37
C TYR A 54 6.65 3.17 15.98
N LYS A 55 7.13 3.97 16.94
CA LYS A 55 7.80 5.26 16.68
C LYS A 55 9.28 5.10 16.34
N THR A 56 9.59 4.25 15.37
CA THR A 56 10.97 4.02 14.90
C THR A 56 11.12 4.37 13.42
N PRO A 57 12.32 4.78 12.96
CA PRO A 57 12.58 5.04 11.54
C PRO A 57 12.19 3.87 10.61
N VAL A 58 12.42 2.63 11.06
CA VAL A 58 12.07 1.43 10.30
C VAL A 58 10.57 1.31 10.10
N VAL A 59 9.79 1.48 11.17
CA VAL A 59 8.33 1.41 11.09
C VAL A 59 7.77 2.57 10.28
N ASN A 60 8.34 3.78 10.37
CA ASN A 60 7.89 4.89 9.55
C ASN A 60 8.17 4.70 8.04
N VAL A 61 9.26 4.00 7.67
CA VAL A 61 9.45 3.53 6.28
C VAL A 61 8.41 2.47 5.90
N MET A 62 8.06 1.56 6.82
CA MET A 62 6.98 0.59 6.60
C MET A 62 5.61 1.28 6.45
N GLU A 63 5.33 2.35 7.19
CA GLU A 63 4.12 3.17 7.04
C GLU A 63 4.04 3.79 5.65
N TYR A 64 5.16 4.33 5.13
CA TYR A 64 5.21 4.81 3.75
C TYR A 64 4.96 3.69 2.72
N GLY A 65 5.49 2.49 2.99
CA GLY A 65 5.18 1.28 2.21
C GLY A 65 3.70 0.86 2.28
N LEU A 66 3.08 0.99 3.45
CA LEU A 66 1.65 0.73 3.64
C LEU A 66 0.79 1.74 2.87
N VAL A 67 1.15 3.04 2.90
CA VAL A 67 0.50 4.07 2.06
C VAL A 67 0.59 3.68 0.59
N ALA A 68 1.75 3.22 0.13
CA ALA A 68 1.96 2.74 -1.23
C ALA A 68 1.02 1.58 -1.60
N ALA A 69 0.88 0.60 -0.69
CA ALA A 69 0.02 -0.55 -0.87
C ALA A 69 -1.46 -0.16 -0.93
N ILE A 70 -1.93 0.67 0.01
CA ILE A 70 -3.33 1.13 0.10
C ILE A 70 -3.70 1.91 -1.16
N LEU A 71 -2.88 2.89 -1.55
CA LEU A 71 -3.15 3.72 -2.73
C LEU A 71 -3.22 2.88 -4.00
N PHE A 72 -2.26 1.98 -4.22
CA PHE A 72 -2.30 1.11 -5.39
C PHE A 72 -3.52 0.18 -5.37
N HIS A 73 -3.82 -0.44 -4.22
CA HIS A 73 -4.92 -1.37 -4.07
C HIS A 73 -6.27 -0.69 -4.39
N ALA A 74 -6.51 0.49 -3.83
CA ALA A 74 -7.71 1.27 -4.05
C ALA A 74 -7.84 1.74 -5.51
N LEU A 75 -6.80 2.36 -6.07
CA LEU A 75 -6.83 2.88 -7.45
C LEU A 75 -6.98 1.75 -8.48
N ASN A 76 -6.24 0.65 -8.31
CA ASN A 76 -6.38 -0.49 -9.21
C ASN A 76 -7.72 -1.21 -9.02
N GLY A 77 -8.29 -1.24 -7.81
CA GLY A 77 -9.65 -1.72 -7.56
C GLY A 77 -10.69 -0.92 -8.34
N LEU A 78 -10.60 0.41 -8.33
CA LEU A 78 -11.46 1.28 -9.15
C LEU A 78 -11.29 1.03 -10.65
N ARG A 79 -10.06 0.79 -11.12
CA ARG A 79 -9.81 0.35 -12.50
C ARG A 79 -10.51 -0.96 -12.81
N VAL A 80 -10.42 -1.97 -11.93
CA VAL A 80 -11.07 -3.27 -12.15
C VAL A 80 -12.59 -3.10 -12.23
N ILE A 81 -13.19 -2.36 -11.29
CA ILE A 81 -14.62 -2.00 -11.33
C ILE A 81 -14.98 -1.33 -12.67
N ALA A 82 -14.19 -0.36 -13.12
CA ALA A 82 -14.43 0.30 -14.41
C ALA A 82 -14.29 -0.67 -15.59
N VAL A 83 -13.34 -1.62 -15.57
CA VAL A 83 -13.20 -2.63 -16.61
C VAL A 83 -14.41 -3.56 -16.67
N ASP A 84 -14.96 -3.95 -15.52
CA ASP A 84 -16.06 -4.90 -15.44
C ASP A 84 -17.43 -4.27 -15.76
N PHE A 85 -17.66 -3.03 -15.34
CA PHE A 85 -18.98 -2.39 -15.44
C PHE A 85 -19.11 -1.40 -16.61
N TRP A 86 -18.02 -0.94 -17.23
CA TRP A 86 -18.09 -0.07 -18.39
C TRP A 86 -17.99 -0.87 -19.69
N SER A 87 -18.93 -0.67 -20.62
CA SER A 87 -18.95 -1.38 -21.91
C SER A 87 -17.68 -1.23 -22.77
N LYS A 88 -16.91 -0.16 -22.57
CA LYS A 88 -15.60 0.05 -23.24
C LYS A 88 -14.40 -0.22 -22.34
N GLY A 89 -14.62 -0.66 -21.10
CA GLY A 89 -13.59 -0.91 -20.10
C GLY A 89 -12.42 -1.77 -20.59
N PRO A 90 -12.66 -2.97 -21.14
CA PRO A 90 -11.60 -3.84 -21.64
C PRO A 90 -10.76 -3.22 -22.77
N ARG A 91 -11.36 -2.33 -23.58
CA ARG A 91 -10.66 -1.62 -24.67
C ARG A 91 -9.65 -0.60 -24.13
N TYR A 92 -9.93 0.02 -22.99
CA TYR A 92 -9.09 1.06 -22.39
C TYR A 92 -8.27 0.58 -21.19
N GLN A 93 -8.23 -0.73 -20.92
CA GLN A 93 -7.60 -1.30 -19.72
C GLN A 93 -6.13 -0.87 -19.53
N LYS A 94 -5.39 -0.64 -20.63
CA LYS A 94 -3.97 -0.27 -20.61
C LYS A 94 -3.83 1.21 -20.27
N GLN A 95 -4.63 2.07 -20.88
CA GLN A 95 -4.69 3.50 -20.57
C GLN A 95 -5.08 3.70 -19.11
N MET A 96 -6.11 3.00 -18.62
CA MET A 96 -6.50 3.04 -17.22
C MET A 96 -5.36 2.62 -16.29
N LEU A 97 -4.61 1.56 -16.62
CA LEU A 97 -3.49 1.12 -15.80
C LEU A 97 -2.40 2.19 -15.70
N TRP A 98 -2.02 2.82 -16.82
CA TRP A 98 -1.03 3.89 -16.79
C TRP A 98 -1.53 5.15 -16.11
N THR A 99 -2.83 5.47 -16.20
CA THR A 99 -3.44 6.53 -15.40
C THR A 99 -3.35 6.22 -13.91
N VAL A 100 -3.70 5.00 -13.49
CA VAL A 100 -3.57 4.55 -12.10
C VAL A 100 -2.12 4.70 -11.61
N VAL A 101 -1.14 4.23 -12.39
CA VAL A 101 0.28 4.35 -12.05
C VAL A 101 0.71 5.82 -11.97
N GLY A 102 0.31 6.65 -12.91
CA GLY A 102 0.64 8.09 -12.91
C GLY A 102 0.07 8.81 -11.68
N VAL A 103 -1.21 8.59 -11.37
CA VAL A 103 -1.86 9.14 -10.17
C VAL A 103 -1.18 8.62 -8.91
N TRP A 104 -0.88 7.32 -8.84
CA TRP A 104 -0.18 6.72 -7.71
C TRP A 104 1.19 7.34 -7.49
N ILE A 105 2.00 7.56 -8.53
CA ILE A 105 3.32 8.23 -8.41
C ILE A 105 3.16 9.64 -7.85
N VAL A 106 2.20 10.42 -8.37
CA VAL A 106 1.94 11.79 -7.91
C VAL A 106 1.55 11.82 -6.43
N LEU A 107 0.65 10.93 -6.02
CA LEU A 107 0.22 10.84 -4.62
C LEU A 107 1.34 10.36 -3.69
N MET A 108 2.16 9.40 -4.12
CA MET A 108 3.33 8.95 -3.37
C MET A 108 4.36 10.07 -3.19
N ALA A 109 4.64 10.83 -4.25
CA ALA A 109 5.52 11.99 -4.17
C ALA A 109 4.99 13.05 -3.18
N GLY A 110 3.68 13.32 -3.20
CA GLY A 110 3.03 14.21 -2.24
C GLY A 110 3.06 13.69 -0.80
N ALA A 111 2.99 12.37 -0.61
CA ALA A 111 3.03 11.72 0.71
C ALA A 111 4.45 11.61 1.29
N PHE A 112 5.50 11.71 0.46
CA PHE A 112 6.88 11.48 0.88
C PHE A 112 7.30 12.33 2.09
N TYR A 113 7.22 13.66 1.98
CA TYR A 113 7.68 14.55 3.04
C TYR A 113 6.78 14.48 4.30
N PRO A 114 5.43 14.56 4.19
CA PRO A 114 4.56 14.45 5.36
C PRO A 114 4.77 13.17 6.16
N VAL A 115 4.99 12.03 5.49
CA VAL A 115 5.14 10.73 6.16
C VAL A 115 6.56 10.55 6.72
N LEU A 116 7.60 10.87 5.93
CA LEU A 116 8.99 10.53 6.28
C LEU A 116 9.76 11.67 6.95
N SER A 117 9.18 12.87 7.11
CA SER A 117 9.86 14.02 7.73
C SER A 117 10.48 13.67 9.08
N HIS A 118 9.76 12.99 9.97
CA HIS A 118 10.26 12.57 11.28
C HIS A 118 11.51 11.68 11.15
N THR A 119 11.46 10.67 10.27
CA THR A 119 12.60 9.80 10.00
C THR A 119 13.79 10.56 9.41
N LEU A 120 13.54 11.49 8.49
CA LEU A 120 14.59 12.30 7.89
C LEU A 120 15.29 13.17 8.96
N HIS A 121 14.54 13.82 9.85
CA HIS A 121 15.11 14.58 10.95
C HIS A 121 15.86 13.69 11.95
N THR A 122 15.32 12.51 12.27
CA THR A 122 15.93 11.57 13.23
C THR A 122 17.26 11.01 12.72
N LEU A 123 17.38 10.74 11.42
CA LEU A 123 18.57 10.12 10.82
C LEU A 123 19.61 11.14 10.36
N PHE A 124 19.19 12.31 9.87
CA PHE A 124 20.09 13.27 9.21
C PHE A 124 20.25 14.60 9.97
N GLY A 125 19.54 14.79 11.08
CA GLY A 125 19.85 15.83 12.06
C GLY A 125 19.92 17.25 11.49
N SER A 126 18.82 17.73 10.90
CA SER A 126 18.60 19.16 10.72
C SER A 126 17.73 19.74 11.82
#